data_AF-A0A2D8NQL0-F1
#
_entry.id   AF-A0A2D8NQL0-F1
#
_cell.length_a   1.000
_cell.length_b   1.000
_cell.length_c   1.000
_cell.angle_alpha   90.00
_cell.angle_beta   90.00
_cell.angle_gamma   90.00
#
_symmetry.space_group_name_H-M   'P 1'
#
loop_
_entity.id
_entity.type
_entity.pdbx_description
1 polymer ?
#
loop_
_entity_poly.entity_id
_entity_poly.type
_entity_poly.pdbx_seq_one_letter_code
_entity_poly.pdbx_strand_id
1 'polypeptide(L)'
;MRARDSTALLTDRYELTMLDAALRDGTAHRRCVFEVFGRRLSAGRRFGVVAGTGRLLDLIRDFRFGDDELRYLRDERIVDAATARWLEDYTFSGTVTGYREGELYFPGSPVLTVEGSFAEAVILETLALSVLNHDSAIATAAARMSIAAGSRPLAEMGSRRAGEQSAVAAARAAHIAGFGATSNLQAGRAWGVPTMGTAAHSWTLLHDSEEDAFRAQIAALGT
;
A
#
# COMPACT_ATOMS: atom_id res chain seq x y z
N MET A 1 3.54 22.93 -4.53
CA MET A 1 3.26 21.49 -4.46
C MET A 1 4.57 20.80 -4.76
N ARG A 2 5.19 20.08 -3.80
CA ARG A 2 6.37 19.27 -4.14
C ARG A 2 5.95 18.34 -5.29
N ALA A 3 6.84 18.10 -6.26
CA ALA A 3 6.65 17.02 -7.21
C ALA A 3 6.25 15.77 -6.42
N ARG A 4 5.34 14.94 -6.94
CA ARG A 4 5.12 13.63 -6.32
C ARG A 4 6.49 12.94 -6.29
N ASP A 5 6.97 12.61 -5.09
CA ASP A 5 8.22 11.87 -4.95
C ASP A 5 8.06 10.55 -5.71
N SER A 6 9.05 10.19 -6.52
CA SER A 6 9.00 8.97 -7.32
C SER A 6 8.92 7.72 -6.43
N THR A 7 8.19 6.70 -6.89
CA THR A 7 8.19 5.37 -6.26
C THR A 7 9.37 4.50 -6.71
N ALA A 8 10.17 4.97 -7.68
CA ALA A 8 11.20 4.17 -8.34
C ALA A 8 12.37 3.74 -7.42
N LEU A 9 12.63 4.50 -6.35
CA LEU A 9 13.62 4.13 -5.32
C LEU A 9 12.99 3.44 -4.09
N LEU A 10 11.68 3.15 -4.11
CA LEU A 10 11.03 2.27 -3.13
C LEU A 10 11.25 0.80 -3.52
N THR A 11 12.51 0.46 -3.75
CA THR A 11 12.97 -0.81 -4.28
C THR A 11 14.20 -1.28 -3.52
N ASP A 12 14.41 -2.59 -3.45
CA ASP A 12 15.67 -3.12 -2.97
C ASP A 12 16.74 -2.98 -4.05
N ARG A 13 17.98 -2.68 -3.63
CA ARG A 13 19.14 -2.48 -4.54
C ARG A 13 19.36 -3.66 -5.48
N TYR A 14 19.06 -4.88 -5.03
CA TYR A 14 19.34 -6.09 -5.81
C TYR A 14 18.58 -6.09 -7.14
N GLU A 15 17.36 -5.55 -7.20
CA GLU A 15 16.54 -5.50 -8.41
C GLU A 15 17.23 -4.68 -9.51
N LEU A 16 17.77 -3.52 -9.16
CA LEU A 16 18.51 -2.67 -10.11
C LEU A 16 19.84 -3.29 -10.53
N THR A 17 20.54 -3.98 -9.62
CA THR A 17 21.78 -4.70 -10.00
C THR A 17 21.51 -5.93 -10.88
N MET A 18 20.37 -6.59 -10.72
CA MET A 18 19.96 -7.69 -11.59
C MET A 18 19.53 -7.18 -12.96
N LEU A 19 18.79 -6.06 -13.02
CA LEU A 19 18.50 -5.37 -14.28
C LEU A 19 19.80 -5.02 -15.03
N ASP A 20 20.77 -4.42 -14.34
CA ASP A 20 22.06 -4.03 -14.89
C ASP A 20 22.86 -5.25 -15.42
N ALA A 21 22.85 -6.37 -14.67
CA ALA A 21 23.43 -7.62 -15.13
C ALA A 21 22.72 -8.19 -16.38
N ALA A 22 21.39 -8.21 -16.39
CA ALA A 22 20.59 -8.76 -17.47
C ALA A 22 20.67 -7.93 -18.76
N LEU A 23 20.84 -6.61 -18.64
CA LEU A 23 21.07 -5.74 -19.80
C LEU A 23 22.44 -6.03 -20.43
N ARG A 24 23.47 -6.27 -19.61
CA ARG A 24 24.83 -6.58 -20.08
C ARG A 24 24.97 -7.97 -20.69
N ASP A 25 24.31 -8.98 -20.15
CA ASP A 25 24.36 -10.35 -20.70
C ASP A 25 23.34 -10.61 -21.82
N GLY A 26 22.49 -9.62 -22.13
CA GLY A 26 21.51 -9.67 -23.21
C GLY A 26 20.20 -10.39 -22.87
N THR A 27 19.97 -10.77 -21.62
CA THR A 27 18.76 -11.49 -21.19
C THR A 27 17.61 -10.60 -20.73
N ALA A 28 17.84 -9.30 -20.55
CA ALA A 28 16.88 -8.31 -20.06
C ALA A 28 15.51 -8.32 -20.76
N HIS A 29 15.48 -8.59 -22.07
CA HIS A 29 14.26 -8.54 -22.87
C HIS A 29 13.52 -9.88 -22.95
N ARG A 30 13.98 -10.91 -22.25
CA ARG A 30 13.30 -12.20 -22.19
C ARG A 30 11.91 -12.03 -21.60
N ARG A 31 10.91 -12.65 -22.22
CA ARG A 31 9.54 -12.67 -21.68
C ARG A 31 9.50 -13.54 -20.43
N CYS A 32 8.96 -12.98 -19.35
CA CYS A 32 8.87 -13.58 -18.04
C CYS A 32 7.47 -13.41 -17.45
N VAL A 33 7.14 -14.32 -16.53
CA VAL A 33 5.93 -14.27 -15.71
C VAL A 33 6.39 -14.32 -14.25
N PHE A 34 5.96 -13.34 -13.46
CA PHE A 34 6.20 -13.28 -12.02
C PHE A 34 4.87 -13.46 -11.29
N GLU A 35 4.82 -14.36 -10.32
CA GLU A 35 3.62 -14.63 -9.52
C GLU A 35 3.85 -14.26 -8.06
N VAL A 36 2.96 -13.43 -7.52
CA VAL A 36 2.90 -13.13 -6.09
C VAL A 36 1.93 -14.10 -5.43
N PHE A 37 2.38 -14.84 -4.42
CA PHE A 37 1.53 -15.73 -3.63
C PHE A 37 2.02 -15.84 -2.19
N GLY A 38 1.09 -16.08 -1.27
CA GLY A 38 1.42 -16.36 0.13
C GLY A 38 1.84 -17.82 0.30
N ARG A 39 2.97 -18.09 0.96
CA ARG A 39 3.38 -19.48 1.29
C ARG A 39 2.65 -20.04 2.51
N ARG A 40 2.32 -19.17 3.46
CA ARG A 40 1.66 -19.49 4.74
C ARG A 40 0.81 -18.29 5.15
N LEU A 41 -0.25 -18.55 5.90
CA LEU A 41 -1.00 -17.53 6.61
C LEU A 41 -0.53 -17.48 8.07
N SER A 42 -0.66 -16.34 8.74
CA SER A 42 -0.33 -16.25 10.17
C SER A 42 -1.20 -17.22 10.99
N ALA A 43 -0.68 -17.72 12.12
CA ALA A 43 -1.32 -18.74 12.94
C ALA A 43 -2.82 -18.46 13.19
N GLY A 44 -3.65 -19.47 12.96
CA GLY A 44 -5.11 -19.42 13.16
C GLY A 44 -5.93 -18.80 12.02
N ARG A 45 -5.31 -18.32 10.94
CA ARG A 45 -6.02 -17.79 9.76
C ARG A 45 -6.22 -18.90 8.72
N ARG A 46 -7.48 -19.11 8.28
CA ARG A 46 -7.84 -20.10 7.26
C ARG A 46 -7.83 -19.56 5.83
N PHE A 47 -7.89 -18.24 5.67
CA PHE A 47 -7.82 -17.53 4.40
C PHE A 47 -7.13 -16.18 4.62
N GLY A 48 -6.60 -15.61 3.55
CA GLY A 48 -6.26 -14.19 3.46
C GLY A 48 -7.34 -13.44 2.69
N VAL A 49 -7.38 -12.11 2.85
CA VAL A 49 -8.22 -11.21 2.05
C VAL A 49 -7.30 -10.35 1.21
N VAL A 50 -7.51 -10.36 -0.10
CA VAL A 50 -6.72 -9.56 -1.05
C VAL A 50 -7.05 -8.09 -0.84
N ALA A 51 -6.03 -7.29 -0.57
CA ALA A 51 -6.11 -5.84 -0.59
C ALA A 51 -4.77 -5.25 -1.04
N GLY A 52 -4.83 -4.03 -1.58
CA GLY A 52 -3.69 -3.28 -2.08
C GLY A 52 -3.63 -3.19 -3.61
N THR A 53 -4.47 -3.91 -4.36
CA THR A 53 -4.41 -3.93 -5.84
C THR A 53 -4.59 -2.53 -6.44
N GLY A 54 -5.63 -1.78 -6.03
CA GLY A 54 -5.82 -0.41 -6.54
C GLY A 54 -4.62 0.51 -6.24
N ARG A 55 -4.09 0.42 -5.02
CA ARG A 55 -2.90 1.19 -4.59
C ARG A 55 -1.66 0.81 -5.39
N LEU A 56 -1.43 -0.49 -5.62
CA LEU A 56 -0.31 -0.99 -6.40
C LEU A 56 -0.36 -0.49 -7.84
N LEU A 57 -1.52 -0.52 -8.49
CA LEU A 57 -1.67 -0.05 -9.87
C LEU A 57 -1.38 1.44 -10.02
N ASP A 58 -1.78 2.26 -9.05
CA ASP A 58 -1.41 3.68 -9.02
C ASP A 58 0.11 3.86 -8.82
N LEU A 59 0.73 3.06 -7.95
CA LEU A 59 2.19 3.12 -7.71
C LEU A 59 3.01 2.65 -8.92
N ILE A 60 2.56 1.63 -9.66
CA ILE A 60 3.19 1.17 -10.92
C ILE A 60 3.09 2.26 -12.00
N ARG A 61 1.96 2.98 -12.06
CA ARG A 61 1.78 4.10 -12.99
C ARG A 61 2.78 5.22 -12.71
N ASP A 62 2.99 5.53 -11.44
CA ASP A 62 3.89 6.59 -10.98
C ASP A 62 5.36 6.13 -10.86
N PHE A 63 5.68 4.86 -11.15
CA PHE A 63 7.03 4.29 -11.06
C PHE A 63 7.90 4.77 -12.23
N ARG A 64 8.62 5.86 -12.04
CA ARG A 64 9.47 6.51 -13.06
C ARG A 64 10.77 7.03 -12.45
N PHE A 65 11.90 6.87 -13.13
CA PHE A 65 13.18 7.42 -12.64
C PHE A 65 13.33 8.85 -13.16
N GLY A 66 13.17 9.83 -12.29
CA GLY A 66 13.44 11.23 -12.62
C GLY A 66 14.92 11.57 -12.53
N ASP A 67 15.24 12.83 -12.82
CA ASP A 67 16.63 13.33 -12.82
C ASP A 67 17.33 13.10 -11.48
N ASP A 68 16.60 13.27 -10.37
CA ASP A 68 17.15 13.12 -9.02
C ASP A 68 17.44 11.64 -8.70
N GLU A 69 16.54 10.72 -9.05
CA GLU A 69 16.76 9.28 -8.87
C GLU A 69 17.93 8.79 -9.76
N LEU A 70 17.96 9.20 -11.04
CA LEU A 70 19.01 8.81 -11.97
C LEU A 70 20.38 9.36 -11.56
N ARG A 71 20.43 10.61 -11.07
CA ARG A 71 21.67 11.21 -10.54
C ARG A 71 22.19 10.41 -9.36
N TYR A 72 21.33 10.10 -8.37
CA TYR A 72 21.72 9.27 -7.24
C TYR A 72 22.30 7.91 -7.66
N LEU A 73 21.62 7.21 -8.59
CA LEU A 73 22.09 5.90 -9.08
C LEU A 73 23.44 5.97 -9.79
N ARG A 74 23.71 7.06 -10.53
CA ARG A 74 24.99 7.30 -11.24
C ARG A 74 26.11 7.66 -10.26
N ASP A 75 25.85 8.60 -9.35
CA ASP A 75 26.83 9.10 -8.39
C ASP A 75 27.30 7.99 -7.44
N GLU A 76 26.37 7.16 -6.96
CA GLU A 76 26.64 6.01 -6.10
C GLU A 76 27.09 4.75 -6.87
N ARG A 77 27.23 4.84 -8.20
CA ARG A 77 27.66 3.76 -9.11
C ARG A 77 26.86 2.47 -8.89
N ILE A 78 25.55 2.60 -8.70
CA ILE A 78 24.64 1.47 -8.47
C ILE A 78 24.39 0.71 -9.76
N VAL A 79 24.27 1.44 -10.88
CA VAL A 79 24.05 0.91 -12.23
C VAL A 79 25.01 1.56 -13.22
N ASP A 80 25.25 0.91 -14.36
CA ASP A 80 26.07 1.49 -15.41
C ASP A 80 25.33 2.55 -16.26
N ALA A 81 26.06 3.20 -17.17
CA ALA A 81 25.51 4.26 -18.01
C ALA A 81 24.46 3.76 -19.01
N ALA A 82 24.51 2.48 -19.43
CA ALA A 82 23.51 1.92 -20.34
C ALA A 82 22.21 1.63 -19.58
N THR A 83 22.31 1.06 -18.39
CA THR A 83 21.17 0.84 -17.50
C THR A 83 20.54 2.15 -17.06
N ALA A 84 21.33 3.18 -16.73
CA ALA A 84 20.79 4.49 -16.39
C ALA A 84 20.00 5.12 -17.56
N ARG A 85 20.42 4.93 -18.81
CA ARG A 85 19.65 5.37 -19.99
C ARG A 85 18.37 4.55 -20.17
N TRP A 86 18.43 3.25 -19.93
CA TRP A 86 17.24 2.40 -20.00
C TRP A 86 16.19 2.80 -18.94
N LEU A 87 16.63 3.16 -17.73
CA LEU A 87 15.77 3.61 -16.64
C LEU A 87 15.10 4.97 -16.91
N GLU A 88 15.77 5.85 -17.64
CA GLU A 88 15.25 7.17 -18.04
C GLU A 88 13.97 7.06 -18.88
N ASP A 89 13.95 6.11 -19.82
CA ASP A 89 12.80 5.84 -20.69
C ASP A 89 11.83 4.80 -20.10
N TYR A 90 12.04 4.35 -18.86
CA TYR A 90 11.27 3.26 -18.29
C TYR A 90 9.78 3.58 -18.25
N THR A 91 8.98 2.69 -18.83
CA THR A 91 7.53 2.64 -18.64
C THR A 91 7.10 1.19 -18.66
N PHE A 92 6.39 0.75 -17.62
CA PHE A 92 5.80 -0.58 -17.61
C PHE A 92 4.78 -0.73 -18.74
N SER A 93 5.02 -1.69 -19.63
CA SER A 93 4.16 -2.00 -20.79
C SER A 93 3.56 -3.40 -20.74
N GLY A 94 3.84 -4.13 -19.65
CA GLY A 94 3.36 -5.49 -19.43
C GLY A 94 1.90 -5.57 -19.01
N THR A 95 1.49 -6.80 -18.67
CA THR A 95 0.14 -7.12 -18.20
C THR A 95 0.17 -7.47 -16.73
N VAL A 96 -0.79 -6.95 -15.96
CA VAL A 96 -1.03 -7.37 -14.57
C VAL A 96 -2.40 -8.03 -14.50
N THR A 97 -2.44 -9.27 -14.03
CA THR A 97 -3.68 -10.01 -13.74
C THR A 97 -3.71 -10.42 -12.26
N GLY A 98 -4.88 -10.63 -11.68
CA GLY A 98 -4.96 -10.99 -10.27
C GLY A 98 -6.38 -11.00 -9.74
N TYR A 99 -6.51 -11.36 -8.46
CA TYR A 99 -7.77 -11.34 -7.74
C TYR A 99 -8.29 -9.93 -7.53
N ARG A 100 -9.62 -9.80 -7.43
CA ARG A 100 -10.27 -8.54 -7.06
C ARG A 100 -10.02 -8.24 -5.58
N GLU A 101 -9.89 -6.97 -5.23
CA GLU A 101 -9.81 -6.60 -3.81
C GLU A 101 -11.07 -7.04 -3.07
N GLY A 102 -10.88 -7.60 -1.87
CA GLY A 102 -11.93 -8.23 -1.08
C GLY A 102 -12.08 -9.74 -1.30
N GLU A 103 -11.51 -10.31 -2.37
CA GLU A 103 -11.53 -11.76 -2.58
C GLU A 103 -10.66 -12.49 -1.55
N LEU A 104 -11.00 -13.76 -1.32
CA LEU A 104 -10.24 -14.63 -0.44
C LEU A 104 -9.10 -15.30 -1.21
N TYR A 105 -7.94 -15.42 -0.59
CA TYR A 105 -6.82 -16.20 -1.12
C TYR A 105 -6.31 -17.23 -0.11
N PHE A 106 -5.60 -18.24 -0.63
CA PHE A 106 -5.07 -19.35 0.15
C PHE A 106 -3.57 -19.53 -0.12
N PRO A 107 -2.83 -20.23 0.75
CA PRO A 107 -1.44 -20.54 0.49
C PRO A 107 -1.24 -21.20 -0.88
N GLY A 108 -0.28 -20.69 -1.66
CA GLY A 108 0.06 -21.21 -2.99
C GLY A 108 -0.82 -20.74 -4.14
N SER A 109 -1.89 -19.97 -3.90
CA SER A 109 -2.67 -19.35 -4.99
C SER A 109 -2.00 -18.06 -5.47
N PRO A 110 -1.81 -17.85 -6.79
CA PRO A 110 -1.29 -16.59 -7.32
C PRO A 110 -2.31 -15.48 -7.12
N VAL A 111 -2.02 -14.53 -6.22
CA VAL A 111 -2.91 -13.39 -5.94
C VAL A 111 -2.77 -12.30 -7.00
N LEU A 112 -1.58 -12.20 -7.60
CA LEU A 112 -1.21 -11.26 -8.64
C LEU A 112 -0.16 -11.91 -9.55
N THR A 113 -0.30 -11.72 -10.86
CA THR A 113 0.63 -12.16 -11.88
C THR A 113 1.04 -10.96 -12.73
N VAL A 114 2.34 -10.81 -12.96
CA VAL A 114 2.95 -9.75 -13.79
C VAL A 114 3.65 -10.40 -14.97
N GLU A 115 3.23 -10.04 -16.18
CA GLU A 115 3.79 -10.55 -17.43
C GLU A 115 4.49 -9.41 -18.19
N GLY A 116 5.77 -9.58 -18.50
CA GLY A 116 6.60 -8.52 -19.08
C GLY A 116 7.92 -9.03 -19.64
N SER A 117 8.80 -8.12 -20.04
CA SER A 117 10.23 -8.44 -20.12
C SER A 117 10.80 -8.61 -18.71
N PHE A 118 11.90 -9.36 -18.55
CA PHE A 118 12.60 -9.46 -17.28
C PHE A 118 12.93 -8.06 -16.74
N ALA A 119 13.46 -7.19 -17.59
CA ALA A 119 13.83 -5.82 -17.25
C ALA A 119 12.67 -5.01 -16.66
N GLU A 120 11.48 -5.12 -17.25
CA GLU A 120 10.33 -4.35 -16.80
C GLU A 120 9.69 -4.88 -15.53
N ALA A 121 9.64 -6.20 -15.39
CA ALA A 121 8.88 -6.85 -14.32
C ALA A 121 9.69 -7.01 -13.02
N VAL A 122 11.01 -7.22 -13.13
CA VAL A 122 11.86 -7.52 -11.96
C VAL A 122 11.94 -6.35 -10.98
N ILE A 123 11.93 -5.11 -11.48
CA ILE A 123 12.06 -3.90 -10.66
C ILE A 123 10.76 -3.48 -9.96
N LEU A 124 9.69 -4.26 -10.11
CA LEU A 124 8.40 -4.03 -9.46
C LEU A 124 8.19 -4.95 -8.25
N GLU A 125 9.11 -5.88 -7.99
CA GLU A 125 8.94 -6.95 -7.00
C GLU A 125 8.79 -6.37 -5.58
N THR A 126 9.74 -5.55 -5.14
CA THR A 126 9.73 -4.93 -3.80
C THR A 126 8.46 -4.10 -3.59
N LEU A 127 8.08 -3.30 -4.60
CA LEU A 127 6.89 -2.46 -4.52
C LEU A 127 5.62 -3.30 -4.39
N ALA A 128 5.47 -4.34 -5.22
CA ALA A 128 4.33 -5.24 -5.18
C ALA A 128 4.22 -5.99 -3.84
N LEU A 129 5.34 -6.53 -3.35
CA LEU A 129 5.39 -7.23 -2.07
C LEU A 129 5.12 -6.29 -0.90
N SER A 130 5.68 -5.08 -0.90
CA SER A 130 5.43 -4.07 0.14
C SER A 130 3.95 -3.73 0.24
N VAL A 131 3.29 -3.51 -0.89
CA VAL A 131 1.86 -3.16 -0.95
C VAL A 131 0.99 -4.32 -0.52
N LEU A 132 1.13 -5.48 -1.18
CA LEU A 132 0.23 -6.60 -0.96
C LEU A 132 0.40 -7.21 0.43
N ASN A 133 1.62 -7.28 0.98
CA ASN A 133 1.83 -7.76 2.34
C ASN A 133 1.12 -6.87 3.38
N HIS A 134 1.30 -5.55 3.31
CA HIS A 134 0.71 -4.63 4.28
C HIS A 134 -0.81 -4.63 4.20
N ASP A 135 -1.34 -4.36 3.02
CA ASP A 135 -2.78 -4.12 2.83
C ASP A 135 -3.56 -5.42 3.07
N SER A 136 -3.10 -6.56 2.54
CA SER A 136 -3.77 -7.86 2.74
C SER A 136 -3.66 -8.34 4.19
N ALA A 137 -2.55 -8.08 4.90
CA ALA A 137 -2.43 -8.43 6.31
C ALA A 137 -3.46 -7.70 7.18
N ILE A 138 -3.66 -6.39 6.92
CA ILE A 138 -4.67 -5.56 7.59
C ILE A 138 -6.08 -6.01 7.20
N ALA A 139 -6.39 -6.16 5.91
CA ALA A 139 -7.71 -6.59 5.46
C ALA A 139 -8.10 -7.95 6.06
N THR A 140 -7.16 -8.88 6.13
CA THR A 140 -7.39 -10.20 6.75
C THR A 140 -7.64 -10.08 8.26
N ALA A 141 -6.94 -9.19 8.97
CA ALA A 141 -7.19 -8.96 10.39
C ALA A 141 -8.55 -8.30 10.63
N ALA A 142 -8.88 -7.30 9.82
CA ALA A 142 -10.16 -6.59 9.85
C ALA A 142 -11.34 -7.51 9.53
N ALA A 143 -11.19 -8.45 8.58
CA ALA A 143 -12.23 -9.42 8.25
C ALA A 143 -12.60 -10.32 9.45
N ARG A 144 -11.63 -10.68 10.29
CA ARG A 144 -11.90 -11.43 11.54
C ARG A 144 -12.71 -10.60 12.54
N MET A 145 -12.40 -9.31 12.65
CA MET A 145 -13.14 -8.39 13.52
C MET A 145 -14.56 -8.18 12.98
N SER A 146 -14.72 -8.03 11.67
CA SER A 146 -16.02 -7.92 10.98
C SER A 146 -16.90 -9.14 11.22
N ILE A 147 -16.36 -10.34 11.03
CA ILE A 147 -17.06 -11.60 11.33
C ILE A 147 -17.49 -11.67 12.81
N ALA A 148 -16.60 -11.29 13.73
CA ALA A 148 -16.90 -11.33 15.17
C ALA A 148 -17.94 -10.26 15.59
N ALA A 149 -17.93 -9.09 14.94
CA ALA A 149 -18.83 -7.98 15.24
C ALA A 149 -20.26 -8.23 14.74
N GLY A 150 -20.42 -8.97 13.62
CA GLY A 150 -21.70 -9.17 12.97
C GLY A 150 -22.24 -7.86 12.38
N SER A 151 -23.43 -7.43 12.80
CA SER A 151 -24.02 -6.16 12.37
C SER A 151 -23.57 -4.94 13.17
N ARG A 152 -22.70 -5.10 14.18
CA ARG A 152 -22.24 -3.99 15.02
C ARG A 152 -21.27 -3.10 14.22
N PRO A 153 -21.35 -1.77 14.36
CA PRO A 153 -20.45 -0.86 13.65
C PRO A 153 -19.00 -1.07 14.09
N LEU A 154 -18.09 -0.97 13.13
CA LEU A 154 -16.65 -1.00 13.33
C LEU A 154 -16.02 0.27 12.76
N ALA A 155 -15.10 0.86 13.51
CA ALA A 155 -14.36 2.05 13.11
C ALA A 155 -12.85 1.84 13.28
N GLU A 156 -12.08 2.24 12.28
CA GLU A 156 -10.62 2.16 12.31
C GLU A 156 -10.08 3.45 12.96
N MET A 157 -9.37 3.32 14.07
CA MET A 157 -8.83 4.47 14.82
C MET A 157 -7.36 4.29 15.24
N GLY A 158 -6.65 3.41 14.54
CA GLY A 158 -5.28 2.98 14.82
C GLY A 158 -4.19 3.87 14.24
N SER A 159 -4.53 4.91 13.48
CA SER A 159 -3.56 5.79 12.78
C SER A 159 -2.38 6.26 13.63
N ARG A 160 -2.61 6.55 14.93
CA ARG A 160 -1.57 7.01 15.88
C ARG A 160 -0.54 5.94 16.29
N ARG A 161 -0.68 4.70 15.83
CA ARG A 161 0.22 3.57 16.11
C ARG A 161 0.81 2.94 14.84
N ALA A 162 0.60 3.57 13.69
CA ALA A 162 1.14 3.15 12.41
C ALA A 162 2.01 4.27 11.81
N GLY A 163 2.91 3.93 10.90
CA GLY A 163 3.61 4.92 10.08
C GLY A 163 2.63 5.76 9.26
N GLU A 164 3.00 6.99 8.94
CA GLU A 164 2.10 8.03 8.44
C GLU A 164 1.36 7.60 7.18
N GLN A 165 2.07 7.01 6.19
CA GLN A 165 1.45 6.48 4.97
C GLN A 165 0.76 5.13 5.20
N SER A 166 1.36 4.27 6.04
CA SER A 166 0.81 2.96 6.38
C SER A 166 -0.54 3.06 7.09
N ALA A 167 -0.74 4.12 7.89
CA ALA A 167 -2.00 4.44 8.56
C ALA A 167 -3.13 4.70 7.55
N VAL A 168 -2.84 5.47 6.50
CA VAL A 168 -3.82 5.76 5.44
C VAL A 168 -4.18 4.47 4.69
N ALA A 169 -3.18 3.67 4.30
CA ALA A 169 -3.40 2.38 3.64
C ALA A 169 -4.17 1.39 4.54
N ALA A 170 -3.87 1.35 5.84
CA ALA A 170 -4.55 0.49 6.79
C ALA A 170 -6.04 0.87 6.95
N ALA A 171 -6.37 2.17 6.99
CA ALA A 171 -7.75 2.65 7.03
C ALA A 171 -8.56 2.17 5.81
N ARG A 172 -7.97 2.27 4.61
CA ARG A 172 -8.58 1.76 3.37
C ARG A 172 -8.77 0.24 3.40
N ALA A 173 -7.73 -0.51 3.79
CA ALA A 173 -7.78 -1.96 3.85
C ALA A 173 -8.81 -2.47 4.89
N ALA A 174 -8.94 -1.80 6.03
CA ALA A 174 -9.96 -2.11 7.02
C ALA A 174 -11.37 -1.86 6.48
N HIS A 175 -11.57 -0.77 5.74
CA HIS A 175 -12.85 -0.45 5.11
C HIS A 175 -13.28 -1.51 4.10
N ILE A 176 -12.37 -1.96 3.23
CA ILE A 176 -12.62 -3.07 2.28
C ILE A 176 -13.11 -4.33 3.00
N ALA A 177 -12.59 -4.60 4.20
CA ALA A 177 -12.95 -5.77 5.00
C ALA A 177 -14.20 -5.59 5.90
N GLY A 178 -14.90 -4.46 5.79
CA GLY A 178 -16.20 -4.23 6.44
C GLY A 178 -16.21 -3.22 7.58
N PHE A 179 -15.13 -2.47 7.80
CA PHE A 179 -15.18 -1.33 8.74
C PHE A 179 -15.99 -0.19 8.14
N GLY A 180 -16.96 0.35 8.88
CA GLY A 180 -17.89 1.36 8.39
C GLY A 180 -17.32 2.78 8.39
N ALA A 181 -16.28 3.06 9.18
CA ALA A 181 -15.65 4.38 9.26
C ALA A 181 -14.17 4.31 9.66
N THR A 182 -13.46 5.43 9.50
CA THR A 182 -12.08 5.64 9.99
C THR A 182 -11.92 7.01 10.64
N SER A 183 -10.97 7.18 11.57
CA SER A 183 -10.51 8.51 12.01
C SER A 183 -9.45 9.14 11.09
N ASN A 184 -8.97 8.41 10.07
CA ASN A 184 -7.95 8.87 9.15
C ASN A 184 -8.54 9.79 8.07
N LEU A 185 -8.34 11.11 8.21
CA LEU A 185 -8.84 12.10 7.26
C LEU A 185 -8.25 11.96 5.85
N GLN A 186 -6.99 11.55 5.73
CA GLN A 186 -6.36 11.40 4.42
C GLN A 186 -6.93 10.20 3.66
N ALA A 187 -7.35 9.13 4.34
CA ALA A 187 -8.06 8.01 3.72
C ALA A 187 -9.44 8.44 3.19
N GLY A 188 -10.16 9.26 3.96
CA GLY A 188 -11.41 9.87 3.51
C GLY A 188 -11.22 10.77 2.29
N ARG A 189 -10.20 11.63 2.30
CA ARG A 189 -9.88 12.52 1.17
C ARG A 189 -9.44 11.76 -0.08
N ALA A 190 -8.61 10.74 0.06
CA ALA A 190 -7.99 10.04 -1.07
C ALA A 190 -8.91 9.00 -1.71
N TRP A 191 -9.73 8.32 -0.91
CA TRP A 191 -10.52 7.16 -1.36
C TRP A 191 -11.99 7.20 -0.96
N GLY A 192 -12.47 8.30 -0.36
CA GLY A 192 -13.87 8.44 0.03
C GLY A 192 -14.30 7.53 1.19
N VAL A 193 -13.35 7.00 1.97
CA VAL A 193 -13.68 6.20 3.16
C VAL A 193 -14.44 7.09 4.16
N PRO A 194 -15.63 6.68 4.65
CA PRO A 194 -16.37 7.49 5.62
C PRO A 194 -15.51 7.80 6.86
N THR A 195 -15.44 9.08 7.23
CA THR A 195 -14.65 9.51 8.38
C THR A 195 -15.54 9.78 9.59
N MET A 196 -14.99 9.55 10.79
CA MET A 196 -15.64 9.91 12.04
C MET A 196 -14.61 10.38 13.07
N GLY A 197 -15.06 11.18 14.02
CA GLY A 197 -14.25 11.66 15.13
C GLY A 197 -15.12 11.93 16.35
N THR A 198 -14.50 11.80 17.53
CA THR A 198 -15.11 12.18 18.81
C THR A 198 -14.22 13.20 19.50
N ALA A 199 -14.74 13.86 20.54
CA ALA A 199 -13.87 14.53 21.49
C ALA A 199 -12.88 13.53 22.12
N ALA A 200 -11.66 14.01 22.38
CA ALA A 200 -10.63 13.27 23.09
C ALA A 200 -10.57 13.69 24.56
N HIS A 201 -9.88 12.93 25.41
CA HIS A 201 -9.71 13.28 26.83
C HIS A 201 -9.15 14.69 27.05
N SER A 202 -8.29 15.18 26.16
CA SER A 202 -7.75 16.54 26.24
C SER A 202 -8.81 17.63 26.14
N TRP A 203 -9.95 17.34 25.48
CA TRP A 203 -11.10 18.25 25.47
C TRP A 203 -11.75 18.33 26.84
N THR A 204 -11.99 17.19 27.49
CA THR A 204 -12.55 17.14 28.85
C THR A 204 -11.63 17.82 29.86
N LEU A 205 -10.33 17.55 29.80
CA LEU A 205 -9.33 18.14 30.71
C LEU A 205 -9.09 19.64 30.48
N LEU A 206 -9.59 20.22 29.39
CA LEU A 206 -9.53 21.66 29.14
C LEU A 206 -10.56 22.45 29.97
N HIS A 207 -11.59 21.79 30.49
CA HIS A 207 -12.70 22.41 31.21
C HIS A 207 -12.60 22.14 32.71
N ASP A 208 -13.16 23.05 33.52
CA ASP A 208 -13.17 22.92 34.98
C ASP A 208 -14.02 21.74 35.48
N SER A 209 -14.97 21.28 34.67
CA SER A 209 -15.80 20.11 34.95
C SER A 209 -16.12 19.29 33.68
N GLU A 210 -16.43 17.99 33.86
CA GLU A 210 -16.89 17.14 32.75
C GLU A 210 -18.22 17.62 32.16
N GLU A 211 -19.13 18.15 33.00
CA GLU A 211 -20.42 18.70 32.55
C GLU A 211 -20.22 19.85 31.57
N ASP A 212 -19.30 20.77 31.88
CA ASP A 212 -18.99 21.92 31.01
C ASP A 212 -18.43 21.45 29.67
N ALA A 213 -17.53 20.46 29.68
CA ALA A 213 -16.97 19.89 28.45
C ALA A 213 -18.04 19.25 27.56
N PHE A 214 -18.98 18.49 28.13
CA PHE A 214 -20.06 17.86 27.37
C PHE A 214 -21.08 18.87 26.86
N ARG A 215 -21.45 19.87 27.68
CA ARG A 215 -22.35 20.95 27.26
C ARG A 215 -21.75 21.74 26.10
N ALA A 216 -20.46 22.06 26.17
CA ALA A 216 -19.74 22.73 25.09
C ALA A 216 -19.65 21.86 23.81
N GLN A 217 -19.44 20.56 23.95
CA GLN A 217 -19.38 19.64 22.81
C GLN A 217 -20.74 19.54 22.08
N ILE A 218 -21.85 19.40 22.81
CA ILE A 218 -23.21 19.37 22.23
C ILE A 218 -23.53 20.69 21.53
N ALA A 219 -23.20 21.83 22.17
CA ALA A 219 -23.42 23.14 21.58
C ALA A 219 -22.67 23.35 20.26
N ALA A 220 -21.47 22.77 20.13
CA ALA A 220 -20.64 22.90 18.93
C ALA A 220 -21.02 21.94 17.79
N LEU A 221 -21.36 20.68 18.12
CA LEU A 221 -21.54 19.61 17.11
C LEU A 221 -23.02 19.32 16.78
N GLY A 222 -23.96 19.87 17.54
CA GLY A 222 -25.38 19.53 17.41
C GLY A 222 -25.72 18.16 18.02
N THR A 223 -27.00 17.78 17.92
CA THR A 223 -27.52 16.47 18.37
C THR A 223 -27.43 15.41 17.28
#